data_AF-A0A971PCB4-F1
#
_entry.id   AF-A0A971PCB4-F1
#
_cell.length_a   1.000
_cell.length_b   1.000
_cell.length_c   1.000
_cell.angle_alpha   90.00
_cell.angle_beta   90.00
_cell.angle_gamma   90.00
#
_symmetry.space_group_name_H-M   'P 1'
#
loop_
_entity.id
_entity.type
_entity.pdbx_description
1 polymer ?
#
loop_
_entity_poly.entity_id
_entity_poly.type
_entity_poly.pdbx_seq_one_letter_code
_entity_poly.pdbx_strand_id
1 'polypeptide(L)'
;MLRGNVLPLYRLGKLLDVPGEDNEEEMYVVVVRKSERQIGLVVQTLIGQQEIVIKSLGKLMTGIPGLAGAIVAGDGYVRLILDVATLF
;
A
#
# COMPACT_ATOMS: atom_id res chain seq x y z
N MET A 1 17.31 7.56 -8.17
CA MET A 1 17.40 8.78 -7.34
C MET A 1 16.19 9.65 -7.63
N LEU A 2 15.58 10.25 -6.62
CA LEU A 2 14.43 11.14 -6.79
C LEU A 2 14.80 12.53 -6.28
N ARG A 3 14.80 13.53 -7.17
CA ARG A 3 15.13 14.93 -6.85
C ARG A 3 16.46 15.08 -6.09
N GLY A 4 17.49 14.36 -6.51
CA GLY A 4 18.83 14.40 -5.88
C GLY A 4 19.00 13.56 -4.62
N ASN A 5 17.92 12.97 -4.08
CA ASN A 5 18.00 12.11 -2.91
C ASN A 5 17.93 10.62 -3.29
N VAL A 6 18.62 9.78 -2.51
CA VAL A 6 18.46 8.32 -2.58
C VAL A 6 17.08 7.98 -2.02
N LEU A 7 16.25 7.33 -2.84
CA LEU A 7 14.93 6.85 -2.44
C LEU A 7 15.01 5.34 -2.27
N PRO A 8 14.94 4.80 -1.04
CA PRO A 8 14.86 3.36 -0.84
C PRO A 8 13.54 2.84 -1.42
N LEU A 9 13.62 1.70 -2.11
CA LEU A 9 12.47 1.07 -2.76
C LEU A 9 12.15 -0.25 -2.09
N TYR A 10 10.87 -0.48 -1.81
CA TYR A 10 10.33 -1.71 -1.27
C TYR A 10 9.21 -2.22 -2.16
N ARG A 11 9.23 -3.50 -2.52
CA ARG A 11 8.12 -4.12 -3.24
C ARG A 11 6.97 -4.38 -2.28
N LEU A 12 5.81 -3.77 -2.53
CA LEU A 12 4.69 -3.85 -1.59
C LEU A 12 4.17 -5.29 -1.46
N GLY A 13 4.06 -6.03 -2.57
CA GLY A 13 3.66 -7.43 -2.56
C GLY A 13 4.57 -8.30 -1.68
N LYS A 14 5.90 -8.09 -1.72
CA LYS A 14 6.85 -8.79 -0.86
C LYS A 14 6.74 -8.37 0.62
N LEU A 15 6.50 -7.09 0.89
CA LEU A 15 6.34 -6.57 2.25
C LEU A 15 5.09 -7.14 2.94
N LEU A 16 4.04 -7.43 2.16
CA LEU A 16 2.77 -7.97 2.63
C LEU A 16 2.61 -9.48 2.43
N ASP A 17 3.68 -10.16 1.98
CA ASP A 17 3.68 -11.59 1.66
C ASP A 17 2.53 -12.02 0.72
N VAL A 18 2.25 -11.20 -0.29
CA VAL A 18 1.19 -11.47 -1.28
C VAL A 18 1.66 -12.58 -2.22
N PRO A 19 0.89 -13.68 -2.36
CA PRO A 19 1.20 -14.74 -3.31
C PRO A 19 1.23 -14.24 -4.75
N GLY A 20 2.24 -14.65 -5.52
CA GLY A 20 2.37 -14.29 -6.93
C GLY A 20 3.82 -13.99 -7.32
N GLU A 21 4.07 -13.99 -8.62
CA GLU A 21 5.36 -13.60 -9.19
C GLU A 21 5.32 -12.14 -9.62
N ASP A 22 6.41 -11.42 -9.34
CA ASP A 22 6.60 -10.03 -9.79
C ASP A 22 7.14 -10.04 -11.23
N ASN A 23 6.37 -10.57 -12.17
CA ASN A 23 6.79 -10.74 -13.58
C ASN A 23 6.32 -9.60 -14.50
N GLU A 24 5.84 -8.50 -13.94
CA GLU A 24 5.39 -7.37 -14.75
C GLU A 24 6.57 -6.58 -15.31
N GLU A 25 6.54 -6.33 -16.63
CA GLU A 25 7.55 -5.54 -17.34
C GLU A 25 7.51 -4.06 -16.93
N GLU A 26 6.31 -3.56 -16.59
CA GLU A 26 6.09 -2.19 -16.14
C GLU A 26 5.53 -2.19 -14.72
N MET A 27 6.13 -1.36 -13.86
CA MET A 27 5.74 -1.23 -12.46
C MET A 27 5.66 0.26 -12.10
N TYR A 28 4.79 0.59 -11.15
CA TYR A 28 4.66 1.94 -10.61
C TYR A 28 5.41 2.07 -9.29
N VAL A 29 5.91 3.26 -9.00
CA VAL A 29 6.50 3.61 -7.71
C VAL A 29 5.64 4.66 -7.02
N VAL A 30 5.02 4.28 -5.91
CA VAL A 30 4.28 5.20 -5.04
C VAL A 30 5.24 5.76 -4.00
N VAL A 31 5.50 7.07 -4.08
CA VAL A 31 6.38 7.75 -3.14
C VAL A 31 5.57 8.19 -1.93
N VAL A 32 5.89 7.64 -0.76
CA VAL A 32 5.24 7.98 0.50
C VAL A 32 6.23 8.68 1.43
N ARG A 33 5.73 9.62 2.22
CA ARG A 33 6.54 10.43 3.13
C ARG A 33 5.90 10.47 4.51
N LYS A 34 6.72 10.27 5.53
CA LYS A 34 6.38 10.47 6.93
C LYS A 34 7.48 11.30 7.57
N SER A 35 7.16 12.55 7.93
CA SER A 35 8.15 13.53 8.40
C SER A 35 9.31 13.64 7.39
N GLU A 36 10.56 13.46 7.84
CA GLU A 36 11.76 13.52 6.99
C GLU A 36 12.08 12.21 6.27
N ARG A 37 11.35 11.11 6.55
CA ARG A 37 11.56 9.82 5.89
C ARG A 37 10.70 9.72 4.63
N GLN A 38 11.33 9.33 3.52
CA GLN A 38 10.65 9.07 2.26
C GLN A 38 11.07 7.70 1.71
N ILE A 39 10.10 6.91 1.29
CA ILE A 39 10.33 5.61 0.66
C ILE A 39 9.51 5.52 -0.64
N GLY A 40 9.92 4.64 -1.55
CA GLY A 40 9.12 4.25 -2.71
C GLY A 40 8.55 2.86 -2.51
N LEU A 41 7.25 2.71 -2.71
CA LEU A 41 6.56 1.42 -2.75
C LEU A 41 6.37 1.02 -4.21
N VAL A 42 6.98 -0.09 -4.61
CA VAL A 42 6.82 -0.63 -5.96
C VAL A 42 5.53 -1.45 -6.00
N VAL A 43 4.65 -1.13 -6.95
CA VAL A 43 3.32 -1.73 -7.14
C VAL A 43 3.09 -2.02 -8.63
N GLN A 44 2.20 -2.97 -8.90
CA GLN A 44 1.87 -3.43 -10.25
C GLN A 44 1.04 -2.41 -11.04
N THR A 45 0.00 -1.87 -10.41
CA THR A 45 -0.95 -0.97 -11.08
C THR A 45 -1.34 0.19 -10.19
N LEU A 46 -1.52 1.37 -10.79
CA LEU A 46 -2.06 2.55 -10.13
C LEU A 46 -3.44 2.89 -10.71
N ILE A 47 -4.49 2.70 -9.90
CA ILE A 47 -5.88 2.96 -10.31
C ILE A 47 -6.24 4.46 -10.19
N GLY A 48 -5.52 5.20 -9.34
CA GLY A 48 -5.75 6.63 -9.09
C GLY A 48 -6.30 6.91 -7.69
N GLN A 49 -7.06 7.99 -7.55
CA GLN A 49 -7.72 8.38 -6.30
C GLN A 49 -9.18 7.94 -6.31
N GLN A 50 -9.65 7.36 -5.20
CA GLN A 50 -11.04 6.94 -5.04
C GLN A 50 -11.59 7.42 -3.69
N GLU A 51 -12.80 7.97 -3.69
CA GLU A 51 -13.55 8.20 -2.46
C GLU A 51 -14.13 6.88 -1.95
N ILE A 52 -13.86 6.55 -0.69
CA ILE A 52 -14.31 5.31 -0.07
C ILE A 52 -15.06 5.59 1.22
N VAL A 53 -16.10 4.81 1.48
CA VAL A 53 -16.74 4.75 2.80
C VAL A 53 -16.12 3.60 3.56
N ILE A 54 -15.34 3.92 4.59
CA ILE A 54 -14.68 2.91 5.42
C ILE A 54 -15.75 2.19 6.25
N LYS A 55 -15.93 0.90 5.99
CA LYS A 55 -16.69 0.01 6.86
C LYS A 55 -15.71 -0.76 7.72
N SER A 56 -15.61 -0.41 9.00
CA SER A 56 -14.78 -1.17 9.94
C SER A 56 -15.22 -2.63 9.93
N LEU A 57 -14.31 -3.57 9.68
CA LEU A 57 -14.56 -5.01 9.86
C LEU A 57 -14.55 -5.42 11.35
N GLY A 58 -14.73 -4.48 12.28
CA GLY A 58 -14.78 -4.72 13.71
C GLY A 58 -13.41 -5.05 14.33
N LYS A 59 -13.45 -5.67 15.52
CA LYS A 59 -12.26 -5.98 16.35
C LYS A 59 -11.24 -6.92 15.68
N LEU A 60 -11.61 -7.59 14.59
CA LEU A 60 -10.79 -8.60 13.92
C LEU A 60 -9.59 -7.99 13.18
N MET A 61 -9.68 -6.73 12.75
CA MET A 61 -8.61 -6.00 12.05
C MET A 61 -7.77 -5.13 12.97
N THR A 62 -8.10 -5.05 14.26
CA THR A 62 -7.40 -4.16 15.19
C THR A 62 -6.06 -4.78 15.57
N GLY A 63 -4.96 -4.07 15.29
CA GLY A 63 -3.62 -4.47 15.70
C GLY A 63 -2.80 -5.25 14.67
N ILE A 64 -3.25 -5.35 13.41
CA ILE A 64 -2.41 -5.87 12.32
C ILE A 64 -1.48 -4.73 11.85
N PRO A 65 -0.15 -4.83 12.03
CA PRO A 65 0.78 -3.80 11.57
C PRO A 65 0.65 -3.57 10.07
N GLY A 66 0.69 -2.32 9.62
CA GLY A 66 0.55 -1.98 8.21
C GLY A 66 -0.89 -1.82 7.73
N LEU A 67 -1.93 -2.22 8.48
CA LEU A 67 -3.32 -2.10 8.05
C LEU A 67 -4.12 -1.10 8.90
N ALA A 68 -4.77 -0.14 8.23
CA ALA A 68 -5.74 0.77 8.84
C ALA A 68 -7.15 0.15 8.88
N GLY A 69 -7.44 -0.80 8.00
CA GLY A 69 -8.74 -1.46 7.91
C GLY A 69 -8.96 -2.12 6.55
N ALA A 70 -10.22 -2.32 6.20
CA ALA A 70 -10.63 -2.82 4.89
C ALA A 70 -12.00 -2.27 4.50
N ILE A 71 -12.35 -2.37 3.23
CA ILE A 71 -13.69 -2.06 2.72
C ILE A 71 -14.21 -3.21 1.86
N VAL A 72 -15.53 -3.33 1.79
CA VAL A 72 -16.19 -4.07 0.72
C VAL A 72 -16.57 -3.04 -0.34
N ALA A 73 -15.93 -3.14 -1.51
CA ALA A 73 -16.20 -2.28 -2.64
C ALA A 73 -17.54 -2.63 -3.30
N GLY A 74 -18.05 -1.72 -4.15
CA GLY A 74 -19.34 -1.88 -4.83
C GLY A 74 -19.39 -3.06 -5.82
N ASP A 75 -18.23 -3.61 -6.18
CA ASP A 75 -18.05 -4.81 -7.01
C ASP A 75 -17.95 -6.11 -6.18
N GLY A 76 -18.11 -6.02 -4.86
CA GLY A 76 -18.08 -7.16 -3.96
C GLY A 76 -16.68 -7.58 -3.50
N TYR A 77 -15.62 -6.95 -4.01
CA TYR A 77 -14.26 -7.27 -3.58
C TYR A 77 -13.89 -6.58 -2.26
N VAL A 78 -13.17 -7.30 -1.41
CA VAL A 78 -12.57 -6.72 -0.20
C VAL A 78 -11.26 -6.04 -0.58
N ARG A 79 -11.10 -4.77 -0.18
CA ARG A 79 -9.87 -4.01 -0.37
C ARG A 79 -9.30 -3.63 0.99
N LEU A 80 -8.01 -3.91 1.19
CA LEU A 80 -7.30 -3.53 2.40
C LEU A 80 -6.88 -2.06 2.32
N ILE A 81 -7.04 -1.33 3.42
CA ILE A 81 -6.52 0.02 3.59
C ILE A 81 -5.20 -0.09 4.33
N LEU A 82 -4.12 0.32 3.66
CA LEU A 82 -2.77 0.28 4.21
C LEU A 82 -2.48 1.52 5.06
N ASP A 83 -2.02 1.33 6.28
CA ASP A 83 -1.39 2.39 7.08
C ASP A 83 0.10 2.46 6.73
N VAL A 84 0.41 3.22 5.68
CA VAL A 84 1.79 3.43 5.20
C VAL A 84 2.71 4.02 6.26
N ALA A 85 2.17 4.76 7.24
CA ALA A 85 2.97 5.39 8.28
C ALA A 85 3.52 4.38 9.28
N THR A 86 2.93 3.19 9.38
CA THR A 86 3.41 2.10 10.25
C THR A 86 4.44 1.19 9.59
N LEU A 87 4.69 1.36 8.28
CA LEU A 87 5.63 0.54 7.53
C LEU A 87 7.10 1.01 7.67
N PHE A 88 7.37 2.24 8.13
CA PHE A 88 8.72 2.83 8.22
C PHE A 88 8.88 4.02 9.19
#